data_AF-A0A348WH17-F1
#
_entry.id   AF-A0A348WH17-F1
#
_cell.length_a   1.000
_cell.length_b   1.000
_cell.length_c   1.000
_cell.angle_alpha   90.00
_cell.angle_beta   90.00
_cell.angle_gamma   90.00
#
_symmetry.space_group_name_H-M   'P 1'
#
loop_
_entity.id
_entity.type
_entity.pdbx_description
1 polymer ?
#
loop_
_entity_poly.entity_id
_entity_poly.type
_entity_poly.pdbx_seq_one_letter_code
_entity_poly.pdbx_strand_id
1 'polypeptide(L)' 'ALGEAMARDAAAVLGPILDDGVLTLRHGDVQADNLMFDGEGAVLLDWQFMARGRGGSDLAYLLISSLEPEARRAHE' A
#
# COMPACT_ATOMS: atom_id res chain seq x y z
N ALA A 1 11.19 4.36 -19.28
CA ALA A 1 10.26 5.52 -19.28
C ALA A 1 9.77 5.85 -17.87
N LEU A 2 8.91 5.03 -17.23
CA LEU A 2 8.44 5.26 -15.85
C LEU A 2 9.41 4.73 -14.78
N GLY A 3 9.93 3.50 -14.95
CA GLY A 3 10.84 2.87 -13.97
C GLY A 3 12.14 3.65 -13.75
N GLU A 4 12.78 4.15 -14.81
CA GLU A 4 13.96 5.02 -14.69
C GLU A 4 13.66 6.38 -14.04
N ALA A 5 12.45 6.90 -14.21
CA ALA A 5 12.03 8.15 -13.57
C ALA A 5 11.84 7.92 -12.06
N MET A 6 11.19 6.82 -11.66
CA MET A 6 11.08 6.41 -10.26
C MET A 6 12.44 6.14 -9.62
N ALA A 7 13.38 5.52 -10.35
CA ALA A 7 14.72 5.27 -9.83
C ALA A 7 15.52 6.56 -9.58
N ARG A 8 15.27 7.63 -10.35
CA ARG A 8 15.91 8.94 -10.15
C ARG A 8 15.25 9.74 -9.04
N ASP A 9 13.91 9.77 -9.01
CA ASP A 9 13.17 10.57 -8.05
C ASP A 9 11.75 10.02 -7.85
N ALA A 10 11.64 8.95 -7.07
CA ALA A 10 10.36 8.33 -6.73
C ALA A 10 9.42 9.31 -6.02
N ALA A 11 9.95 10.22 -5.21
CA ALA A 11 9.16 11.19 -4.47
C ALA A 11 8.52 12.23 -5.39
N ALA A 12 9.25 12.78 -6.36
CA ALA A 12 8.67 13.71 -7.33
C ALA A 12 7.63 13.05 -8.25
N VAL A 13 7.80 11.75 -8.56
CA VAL A 13 6.87 11.01 -9.42
C VAL A 13 5.61 10.58 -8.66
N LEU A 14 5.77 10.05 -7.45
CA LEU A 14 4.66 9.50 -6.67
C LEU A 14 4.00 10.53 -5.76
N GLY A 15 4.71 11.56 -5.30
CA GLY A 15 4.19 12.57 -4.39
C GLY A 15 2.85 13.18 -4.84
N PRO A 16 2.72 13.67 -6.09
CA PRO A 16 1.43 14.18 -6.59
C PRO A 16 0.30 13.13 -6.59
N ILE A 17 0.64 11.85 -6.76
CA ILE A 17 -0.34 10.75 -6.78
C ILE A 17 -0.72 10.34 -5.35
N LEU A 18 0.24 10.39 -4.42
CA LEU A 18 0.10 9.91 -3.05
C LEU A 18 -0.33 10.98 -2.04
N ASP A 19 -0.08 12.26 -2.34
CA ASP A 19 -0.20 13.39 -1.41
C ASP A 19 -1.32 14.38 -1.77
N ASP A 20 -1.98 14.22 -2.92
CA ASP A 20 -3.17 14.99 -3.27
C ASP A 20 -4.46 14.38 -2.64
N GLY A 21 -5.34 15.21 -2.07
CA GLY A 21 -6.61 14.80 -1.46
C GLY A 21 -6.63 14.59 0.07
N VAL A 22 -7.59 13.81 0.58
CA VAL A 22 -7.71 13.53 2.03
C VAL A 22 -6.63 12.55 2.46
N LEU A 23 -5.71 13.01 3.31
CA LEU A 23 -4.59 12.22 3.80
C LEU A 23 -4.91 11.59 5.15
N THR A 24 -4.55 10.32 5.30
CA THR A 24 -4.64 9.51 6.50
C THR A 24 -3.24 9.14 7.00
N LEU A 25 -3.16 8.52 8.17
CA LEU A 25 -2.00 7.71 8.52
C LEU A 25 -2.06 6.44 7.66
N ARG A 26 -0.97 6.14 6.96
CA ARG A 26 -0.79 4.90 6.20
C ARG A 26 0.28 4.04 6.87
N HIS A 27 0.14 2.74 6.75
CA HIS A 27 1.09 1.71 7.19
C HIS A 27 2.36 1.75 6.35
N GLY A 28 2.23 1.90 5.03
CA GLY A 28 3.37 1.97 4.11
C GLY A 28 3.90 0.61 3.64
N ASP A 29 3.68 -0.46 4.42
CA ASP A 29 4.06 -1.83 4.07
C ASP A 29 3.01 -2.87 4.48
N VAL A 30 1.76 -2.65 4.05
CA VAL A 30 0.65 -3.55 4.42
C VAL A 30 0.62 -4.79 3.53
N GLN A 31 1.27 -5.84 4.01
CA GLN A 31 1.28 -7.17 3.40
C GLN A 31 0.64 -8.19 4.34
N ALA A 32 0.21 -9.34 3.80
CA ALA A 32 -0.47 -10.37 4.57
C ALA A 32 0.36 -10.98 5.71
N ASP A 33 1.68 -10.97 5.60
CA ASP A 33 2.61 -11.38 6.67
C ASP A 33 2.66 -10.39 7.84
N ASN A 34 2.35 -9.11 7.61
CA ASN A 34 2.19 -8.08 8.63
C ASN A 34 0.79 -8.05 9.27
N LEU A 35 -0.10 -8.98 8.92
CA LEU A 35 -1.45 -9.10 9.48
C LEU A 35 -1.56 -10.33 10.39
N MET A 36 -1.88 -10.10 11.66
CA MET A 36 -2.29 -11.17 12.59
C MET A 36 -3.80 -11.19 12.76
N PHE A 37 -4.41 -12.36 12.61
CA PHE A 37 -5.84 -12.56 12.82
C PHE A 37 -6.08 -13.36 14.10
N ASP A 38 -7.04 -12.93 14.92
CA ASP A 38 -7.47 -13.62 16.15
C ASP A 38 -8.90 -14.18 16.07
N GLY A 39 -9.50 -14.15 14.87
CA GLY A 39 -10.86 -14.59 14.60
C GLY A 39 -11.94 -13.54 14.87
N GLU A 40 -11.67 -12.53 15.68
CA GLU A 40 -12.57 -11.39 15.91
C GLU A 40 -12.13 -10.15 15.12
N GLY A 41 -10.86 -10.07 14.74
CA GLY A 41 -10.34 -9.01 13.91
C GLY A 41 -8.97 -9.29 13.34
N ALA A 42 -8.31 -8.21 12.96
CA ALA A 42 -6.95 -8.20 12.47
C ALA A 42 -6.14 -7.10 13.16
N VAL A 43 -4.88 -7.39 13.46
CA VAL A 43 -3.90 -6.44 13.99
C VAL A 43 -2.81 -6.27 12.93
N LEU A 44 -2.52 -5.02 12.57
CA LEU A 44 -1.36 -4.68 11.74
C LEU A 44 -0.11 -4.53 12.59
N LEU A 45 0.94 -5.23 12.19
CA LEU A 45 2.27 -5.19 12.76
C LEU A 45 3.24 -4.43 11.86
N ASP A 46 4.39 -4.06 12.42
CA ASP A 46 5.52 -3.48 11.67
C ASP A 46 5.26 -2.14 10.97
N TRP A 47 5.05 -1.10 11.78
CA TRP A 47 4.74 0.24 11.30
C TRP A 47 5.98 1.09 10.89
N GLN A 48 7.12 0.48 10.60
CA GLN A 48 8.37 1.22 10.36
C GLN A 48 8.33 2.15 9.12
N PHE A 49 7.42 1.89 8.19
CA PHE A 49 7.20 2.70 6.98
C PHE A 49 5.98 3.63 7.06
N MET A 50 5.44 3.86 8.27
CA MET A 50 4.27 4.69 8.43
C MET A 50 4.51 6.12 7.91
N ALA A 51 3.50 6.66 7.23
CA ALA A 51 3.58 8.00 6.67
C ALA A 51 2.21 8.67 6.63
N ARG A 52 2.17 9.96 6.32
CA ARG A 52 0.94 10.64 5.93
C ARG A 52 0.74 10.42 4.42
N GLY A 53 -0.44 9.96 4.01
CA GLY A 53 -0.73 9.70 2.59
C GLY A 53 -2.16 9.25 2.37
N ARG A 54 -2.54 8.90 1.14
CA ARG A 54 -3.88 8.37 0.84
C ARG A 54 -4.07 6.98 1.44
N GLY A 55 -5.10 6.77 2.25
CA GLY A 55 -5.42 5.45 2.81
C GLY A 55 -5.69 4.37 1.74
N GLY A 56 -6.18 4.77 0.57
CA GLY A 56 -6.36 3.87 -0.57
C GLY A 56 -5.05 3.26 -1.10
N SER A 57 -3.89 3.89 -0.85
CA SER A 57 -2.60 3.35 -1.26
C SER A 57 -2.25 2.06 -0.50
N ASP A 58 -2.59 1.97 0.78
CA ASP A 58 -2.41 0.75 1.58
C ASP A 58 -3.34 -0.36 1.08
N LEU A 59 -4.62 -0.04 0.82
CA LEU A 59 -5.56 -1.01 0.26
C LEU A 59 -5.07 -1.56 -1.09
N ALA A 60 -4.63 -0.68 -1.99
CA ALA A 60 -4.12 -1.09 -3.30
C ALA A 60 -2.85 -1.95 -3.16
N TYR A 61 -1.95 -1.59 -2.26
CA TYR A 61 -0.73 -2.36 -2.02
C TYR A 61 -1.06 -3.76 -1.52
N LEU A 62 -1.90 -3.89 -0.49
CA LEU A 62 -2.34 -5.18 0.05
C LEU A 62 -2.96 -6.09 -1.04
N LEU A 63 -3.85 -5.55 -1.87
CA LEU A 63 -4.50 -6.32 -2.94
C LEU A 63 -3.49 -6.80 -4.00
N ILE A 64 -2.47 -5.99 -4.32
CA ILE A 64 -1.49 -6.32 -5.36
C ILE A 64 -0.40 -7.25 -4.84
N SER A 65 0.01 -7.11 -3.57
CA SER A 65 1.11 -7.88 -2.96
C SER A 65 0.66 -9.19 -2.31
N SER A 66 -0.61 -9.32 -1.94
CA SER A 66 -1.06 -10.39 -1.04
C SER A 66 -2.23 -11.23 -1.56
N LEU A 67 -2.68 -10.98 -2.79
CA LEU A 67 -3.59 -11.88 -3.51
C LEU A 67 -2.85 -12.65 -4.60
N GLU A 68 -3.21 -13.92 -4.78
CA GLU A 68 -2.81 -14.68 -5.95
C GLU A 68 -3.29 -13.98 -7.22
N PRO A 69 -2.48 -13.92 -8.30
CA PRO A 69 -2.86 -13.21 -9.53
C PRO A 69 -4.21 -13.66 -10.11
N GLU A 70 -4.54 -14.95 -9.99
CA GLU A 70 -5.81 -15.54 -10.42
C GLU A 70 -6.99 -15.00 -9.60
N ALA A 71 -6.82 -14.86 -8.28
CA ALA A 71 -7.85 -14.33 -7.39
C ALA A 71 -8.15 -12.86 -7.70
N ARG A 72 -7.10 -12.05 -7.96
CA ARG A 72 -7.27 -10.66 -8.36
C ARG A 72 -8.06 -10.52 -9.67
N ARG A 73 -7.71 -11.29 -10.71
CA ARG A 73 -8.36 -11.23 -12.03
C ARG A 73 -9.83 -11.63 -12.03
N ALA A 74 -10.29 -12.40 -11.05
CA ALA A 74 -11.70 -12.79 -10.95
C ALA A 74 -12.62 -11.64 -10.51
N HIS A 75 -12.06 -10.54 -9.99
CA HIS A 75 -12.79 -9.43 -9.36
C HIS A 75 -12.46 -8.04 -9.94
N GLU A 76 -11.62 -7.97 -10.99
CA GLU A 76 -11.34 -6.79 -11.82
C GLU A 76 -12.22 -6.76 -13.08
#